data_AF-A0A9D9XZP3-F1
#
_entry.id   AF-A0A9D9XZP3-F1
#
_cell.length_a   1.000
_cell.length_b   1.000
_cell.length_c   1.000
_cell.angle_alpha   90.00
_cell.angle_beta   90.00
_cell.angle_gamma   90.00
#
_symmetry.space_group_name_H-M   'P 1'
#
loop_
_entity.id
_entity.type
_entity.pdbx_description
1 polymer ?
#
loop_
_entity_poly.entity_id
_entity_poly.type
_entity_poly.pdbx_seq_one_letter_code
_entity_poly.pdbx_strand_id
1 'polypeptide(L)'
;VLHRPSQTIHVDDTLMYSRLPLPVRMLGYPDILFFHPALVQALKKRKGAGQDFRDWAEELADCWRDAENLCAAHTAVLAGESNRGASIHDRILSALDRVSLLLR
;
A
#
# COMPACT_ATOMS: atom_id res chain seq x y z
N VAL A 1 -1.93 -5.65 -9.27
CA VAL A 1 -2.04 -7.02 -9.80
C VAL A 1 -0.90 -7.86 -9.25
N LEU A 2 -1.18 -9.07 -8.76
CA LEU A 2 -0.15 -10.00 -8.27
C LEU A 2 0.29 -10.95 -9.37
N HIS A 3 1.58 -10.90 -9.74
CA HIS A 3 2.24 -11.93 -10.53
C HIS A 3 2.73 -13.04 -9.60
N ARG A 4 1.96 -14.13 -9.50
CA ARG A 4 2.18 -15.21 -8.52
C ARG A 4 3.56 -15.90 -8.63
N PRO A 5 4.09 -16.22 -9.83
CA PRO A 5 5.38 -16.92 -9.93
C PRO A 5 6.57 -16.16 -9.33
N SER A 6 6.55 -14.82 -9.40
CA SER A 6 7.60 -13.97 -8.81
C SER A 6 7.18 -13.33 -7.48
N GLN A 7 5.96 -13.63 -7.01
CA GLN A 7 5.34 -12.99 -5.85
C GLN A 7 5.42 -11.45 -5.90
N THR A 8 5.25 -10.88 -7.10
CA THR A 8 5.38 -9.44 -7.33
C THR A 8 4.04 -8.77 -7.54
N ILE A 9 3.74 -7.78 -6.72
CA ILE A 9 2.63 -6.86 -6.94
C ILE A 9 3.10 -5.75 -7.87
N HIS A 10 2.41 -5.61 -9.00
CA HIS A 10 2.50 -4.43 -9.86
C HIS A 10 1.30 -3.53 -9.56
N VAL A 11 1.55 -2.30 -9.13
CA VAL A 11 0.50 -1.32 -8.82
C VAL A 11 0.88 0.03 -9.41
N ASP A 12 -0.09 0.69 -10.03
CA ASP A 12 0.13 1.98 -10.67
C ASP A 12 -0.13 3.09 -9.64
N ASP A 13 -1.35 3.64 -9.60
CA ASP A 13 -1.65 4.78 -8.72
C ASP A 13 -2.25 4.38 -7.37
N THR A 14 -2.91 3.23 -7.25
CA THR A 14 -3.69 2.89 -6.03
C THR A 14 -2.86 2.91 -4.76
N LEU A 15 -1.70 2.25 -4.79
CA LEU A 15 -0.75 2.18 -3.67
C LEU A 15 0.56 2.80 -4.13
N MET A 16 1.04 3.75 -3.36
CA MET A 16 2.32 4.39 -3.56
C MET A 16 3.31 3.88 -2.52
N TYR A 17 4.55 3.65 -2.95
CA TYR A 17 5.67 3.39 -2.08
C TYR A 17 6.64 4.56 -2.21
N SER A 18 7.13 5.09 -1.08
CA SER A 18 8.07 6.20 -1.03
C SER A 18 9.28 5.86 -0.17
N ARG A 19 10.46 5.88 -0.79
CA ARG A 19 11.74 5.81 -0.07
C ARG A 19 12.05 7.15 0.58
N LEU A 20 12.20 7.14 1.90
CA LEU A 20 12.53 8.37 2.63
C LEU A 20 14.01 8.75 2.43
N PRO A 21 14.36 10.05 2.54
CA PRO A 21 15.75 10.48 2.50
C PRO A 21 16.62 9.77 3.55
N LEU A 22 17.89 9.53 3.23
CA LEU A 22 18.82 8.77 4.09
C LEU A 22 18.88 9.26 5.56
N PRO A 23 18.94 10.57 5.86
CA PRO A 23 18.97 11.04 7.25
C PRO A 23 17.72 10.63 8.03
N VAL A 24 16.55 10.66 7.39
CA VAL A 24 15.26 10.27 8.00
C VAL A 24 15.25 8.76 8.29
N ARG A 25 15.77 7.96 7.37
CA ARG A 25 15.92 6.50 7.56
C ARG A 25 16.90 6.15 8.69
N MET A 26 17.98 6.92 8.83
CA MET A 26 18.95 6.74 9.93
C MET A 26 18.36 7.07 11.31
N LEU A 27 17.34 7.94 11.37
CA LEU A 27 16.57 8.22 12.59
C LEU A 27 15.51 7.14 12.89
N GLY A 28 15.49 6.03 12.15
CA GLY A 28 14.60 4.90 12.39
C GLY A 28 13.23 5.00 11.72
N TYR A 29 12.98 6.02 10.89
CA TYR A 29 11.74 6.12 10.13
C TYR A 29 11.80 5.25 8.87
N PRO A 30 10.96 4.21 8.75
CA PRO A 30 10.98 3.32 7.61
C PRO A 30 10.34 3.96 6.38
N ASP A 31 10.66 3.40 5.21
CA ASP A 31 9.97 3.74 3.96
C ASP A 31 8.46 3.46 4.08
N ILE A 32 7.66 4.28 3.41
CA ILE A 32 6.22 4.36 3.63
C ILE A 32 5.47 3.81 2.41
N LEU A 33 4.47 2.97 2.69
CA LEU A 33 3.44 2.56 1.74
C LEU A 33 2.14 3.27 2.14
N PHE A 34 1.45 3.86 1.17
CA PHE A 34 0.23 4.64 1.41
C PHE A 34 -0.70 4.60 0.19
N PHE A 35 -2.00 4.82 0.39
CA PHE A 35 -2.95 5.00 -0.72
C PHE A 35 -2.75 6.34 -1.40
N HIS A 36 -3.08 6.42 -2.69
CA HIS A 36 -2.96 7.66 -3.47
C HIS A 36 -3.62 8.86 -2.76
N PRO A 37 -2.98 10.05 -2.74
CA PRO A 37 -3.58 11.25 -2.14
C PRO A 37 -4.95 11.63 -2.73
N ALA A 38 -5.17 11.33 -4.02
CA ALA A 38 -6.44 11.53 -4.71
C ALA A 38 -7.49 10.43 -4.47
N LEU A 39 -7.29 9.52 -3.51
CA LEU A 39 -8.20 8.40 -3.22
C LEU A 39 -9.68 8.82 -3.13
N VAL A 40 -9.96 9.92 -2.42
CA VAL A 40 -11.34 10.41 -2.23
C VAL A 40 -12.03 10.74 -3.57
N GLN A 41 -11.26 11.16 -4.58
CA GLN A 41 -11.78 11.46 -5.91
C GLN A 41 -12.15 10.19 -6.70
N ALA A 42 -11.58 9.04 -6.34
CA ALA A 42 -11.89 7.75 -6.95
C ALA A 42 -13.15 7.08 -6.35
N LEU A 43 -13.62 7.53 -5.19
CA LEU A 43 -14.80 6.97 -4.55
C LEU A 43 -16.09 7.43 -5.24
N LYS A 44 -17.05 6.51 -5.37
CA LYS A 44 -18.39 6.84 -5.85
C LYS A 44 -19.08 7.78 -4.85
N LYS A 45 -19.78 8.81 -5.34
CA LYS A 45 -20.58 9.75 -4.53
C LYS A 45 -21.89 9.10 -4.04
N ARG A 46 -21.77 8.10 -3.16
CA ARG A 46 -22.91 7.42 -2.53
C ARG A 46 -22.58 6.98 -1.11
N LYS A 47 -23.62 6.81 -0.29
CA LYS A 47 -23.49 6.20 1.03
C LYS A 47 -22.86 4.80 0.90
N GLY A 48 -21.92 4.50 1.79
CA GLY A 48 -21.25 3.21 1.85
C GLY A 48 -20.01 3.06 0.96
N ALA A 49 -19.71 4.01 0.07
CA ALA A 49 -18.54 3.89 -0.82
C ALA A 49 -17.20 3.78 -0.07
N GLY A 50 -17.06 4.46 1.07
CA GLY A 50 -15.88 4.34 1.93
C GLY A 50 -15.80 3.01 2.68
N GLN A 51 -16.93 2.38 2.99
CA GLN A 51 -16.96 1.05 3.58
C GLN A 51 -16.59 -0.01 2.53
N ASP A 52 -17.19 0.07 1.34
CA ASP A 52 -16.86 -0.86 0.25
C ASP A 52 -15.37 -0.80 -0.11
N PHE A 53 -14.77 0.40 -0.03
CA PHE A 53 -13.33 0.55 -0.24
C PHE A 53 -12.51 -0.12 0.87
N ARG A 54 -12.93 -0.02 2.14
CA ARG A 54 -12.27 -0.74 3.25
C ARG A 54 -12.33 -2.23 3.03
N ASP A 55 -13.52 -2.77 2.82
CA ASP A 55 -13.75 -4.21 2.66
C ASP A 55 -12.90 -4.74 1.49
N TRP A 56 -12.91 -4.02 0.38
CA TRP A 56 -12.07 -4.33 -0.78
C TRP A 56 -10.57 -4.27 -0.46
N ALA A 57 -10.10 -3.25 0.27
CA ALA A 57 -8.69 -3.08 0.58
C ALA A 57 -8.17 -4.17 1.55
N GLU A 58 -9.01 -4.59 2.50
CA GLU A 58 -8.71 -5.70 3.41
C GLU A 58 -8.64 -7.02 2.65
N GLU A 59 -9.64 -7.32 1.82
CA GLU A 59 -9.63 -8.52 0.96
C GLU A 59 -8.43 -8.54 0.00
N LEU A 60 -8.08 -7.38 -0.57
CA LEU A 60 -6.91 -7.24 -1.43
C LEU A 60 -5.61 -7.53 -0.69
N ALA A 61 -5.47 -7.01 0.53
CA ALA A 61 -4.31 -7.28 1.39
C ALA A 61 -4.20 -8.78 1.67
N ASP A 62 -5.31 -9.43 2.03
CA ASP A 62 -5.38 -10.87 2.28
C ASP A 62 -5.00 -11.70 1.04
N CYS A 63 -5.52 -11.34 -0.13
CA CYS A 63 -5.19 -11.98 -1.39
C CYS A 63 -3.69 -11.90 -1.75
N TRP A 64 -3.00 -10.88 -1.21
CA TRP A 64 -1.59 -10.61 -1.47
C TRP A 64 -0.69 -10.89 -0.27
N ARG A 65 -1.18 -11.65 0.72
CA ARG A 65 -0.46 -11.98 1.96
C ARG A 65 0.95 -12.51 1.74
N ASP A 66 1.13 -13.37 0.74
CA ASP A 66 2.40 -14.02 0.43
C ASP A 66 3.24 -13.27 -0.61
N ALA A 67 2.87 -12.03 -0.96
CA ALA A 67 3.67 -11.22 -1.87
C ALA A 67 4.96 -10.75 -1.18
N GLU A 68 6.09 -10.96 -1.84
CA GLU A 68 7.40 -10.54 -1.36
C GLU A 68 7.85 -9.21 -1.99
N ASN A 69 7.38 -8.93 -3.20
CA ASN A 69 7.86 -7.83 -4.01
C ASN A 69 6.73 -6.86 -4.35
N LEU A 70 7.00 -5.55 -4.27
CA LEU A 70 6.09 -4.49 -4.70
C LEU A 70 6.80 -3.55 -5.67
N CYS A 71 6.29 -3.51 -6.89
CA CYS A 71 6.64 -2.57 -7.93
C CYS A 71 5.51 -1.54 -8.06
N ALA A 72 5.66 -0.41 -7.37
CA ALA A 72 4.77 0.74 -7.51
C ALA A 72 5.28 1.69 -8.61
N ALA A 73 4.38 2.43 -9.27
CA ALA A 73 4.76 3.40 -10.30
C ALA A 73 5.73 4.48 -9.79
N HIS A 74 5.68 4.79 -8.49
CA HIS A 74 6.44 5.88 -7.90
C HIS A 74 7.60 5.44 -7.01
N THR A 75 8.71 6.15 -7.18
CA THR A 75 9.95 6.23 -6.39
C THR A 75 10.82 4.97 -6.28
N ALA A 76 10.27 3.77 -6.05
CA ALA A 76 11.09 2.60 -5.77
C ALA A 76 10.34 1.27 -5.85
N VAL A 77 11.13 0.20 -6.02
CA VAL A 77 10.69 -1.19 -5.77
C VAL A 77 11.00 -1.54 -4.31
N LEU A 78 10.02 -2.13 -3.64
CA LEU A 78 10.20 -2.84 -2.37
C LEU A 78 10.41 -4.31 -2.69
N ALA A 79 11.67 -4.73 -2.73
CA ALA A 79 12.04 -6.13 -2.97
C ALA A 79 12.12 -6.90 -1.64
N GLY A 80 11.63 -8.13 -1.62
CA GLY A 80 11.57 -8.97 -0.41
C GLY A 80 12.93 -9.14 0.27
N GLU A 81 13.99 -9.35 -0.53
CA GLU A 81 15.38 -9.46 -0.07
C GLU A 81 15.89 -8.25 0.73
N SER A 82 15.32 -7.07 0.45
CA SER A 82 15.68 -5.79 1.06
C SER A 82 14.65 -5.32 2.09
N ASN A 83 13.49 -5.98 2.20
CA ASN A 83 12.46 -5.62 3.15
C ASN A 83 12.83 -6.12 4.55
N ARG A 84 13.31 -5.21 5.40
CA ARG A 84 13.66 -5.49 6.80
C ARG A 84 12.52 -5.17 7.79
N GLY A 85 11.38 -4.70 7.30
CA GLY A 85 10.28 -4.23 8.13
C GLY A 85 9.02 -5.10 8.00
N ALA A 86 7.87 -4.47 8.21
CA ALA A 86 6.57 -5.11 8.08
C ALA A 86 6.37 -5.74 6.68
N SER A 87 5.55 -6.78 6.63
CA SER A 87 5.13 -7.43 5.38
C SER A 87 4.39 -6.43 4.48
N ILE A 88 4.30 -6.73 3.17
CA ILE A 88 3.51 -5.87 2.26
C ILE A 88 2.04 -5.84 2.70
N HIS A 89 1.50 -6.99 3.15
CA HIS A 89 0.17 -7.10 3.77
C HIS A 89 -0.02 -6.09 4.91
N ASP A 90 0.85 -6.10 5.92
CA ASP A 90 0.69 -5.24 7.10
C ASP A 90 0.87 -3.76 6.75
N ARG A 91 1.71 -3.47 5.76
CA ARG A 91 1.88 -2.12 5.22
C ARG A 91 0.60 -1.61 4.56
N ILE A 92 -0.12 -2.46 3.81
CA ILE A 92 -1.42 -2.10 3.19
C ILE A 92 -2.46 -1.81 4.28
N LEU A 93 -2.55 -2.66 5.30
CA LEU A 93 -3.50 -2.43 6.41
C LEU A 93 -3.16 -1.15 7.19
N SER A 94 -1.88 -0.89 7.47
CA SER A 94 -1.45 0.37 8.08
C SER A 94 -1.75 1.58 7.21
N ALA A 95 -1.62 1.46 5.88
CA ALA A 95 -2.01 2.51 4.95
C ALA A 95 -3.53 2.76 4.97
N LEU A 96 -4.33 1.71 5.11
CA LEU A 96 -5.80 1.79 5.20
C LEU A 96 -6.24 2.52 6.46
N ASP A 97 -5.62 2.21 7.60
CA ASP A 97 -5.90 2.89 8.88
C ASP A 97 -5.65 4.40 8.81
N ARG A 98 -4.57 4.83 8.12
CA ARG A 98 -4.24 6.25 7.94
C ARG A 98 -5.28 7.02 7.14
N VAL A 99 -5.94 6.38 6.16
CA VAL A 99 -6.98 7.02 5.34
C VAL A 99 -8.39 6.81 5.90
N SER A 100 -8.52 6.12 7.04
CA SER A 100 -9.81 5.76 7.64
C SER A 100 -10.77 6.97 7.81
N LEU A 101 -10.23 8.14 8.16
CA LEU A 101 -11.01 9.38 8.34
C LEU A 101 -11.55 9.93 7.02
N LEU A 102 -10.88 9.65 5.90
CA LEU A 102 -11.29 10.07 4.56
C LEU A 102 -12.36 9.14 3.94
N LEU A 103 -12.52 7.94 4.51
CA LEU A 103 -13.43 6.90 4.07
C LEU A 103 -14.76 6.89 4.86
N ARG A 104 -15.15 8.02 5.45
CA ARG A 104 -16.39 8.16 6.23
C ARG A 104 -17.58 8.56 5.37
#